data_AF-A0A915UWJ0-F1
#
_entry.id   AF-A0A915UWJ0-F1
#
_cell.length_a   1.000
_cell.length_b   1.000
_cell.length_c   1.000
_cell.angle_alpha   90.00
_cell.angle_beta   90.00
_cell.angle_gamma   90.00
#
_symmetry.space_group_name_H-M   'P 1'
#
loop_
_entity.id
_entity.type
_entity.pdbx_description
1 polymer ?
#
loop_
_entity_poly.entity_id
_entity_poly.type
_entity_poly.pdbx_seq_one_letter_code
_entity_poly.pdbx_strand_id
1 'polypeptide(L)'
;MFLDGVGQRLTIAPGRTIVFHAMIVGRAANGESAGFQILGTIENVGGTTAYVGIPVVPLANIETVGWNASISADDTSDALKIEVISSANPVRWVAFVRTVEVQSP
;
A
#
# COMPACT_ATOMS: atom_id res chain seq x y z
N MET A 1 5.50 2.21 -4.20
CA MET A 1 5.63 3.57 -3.64
C MET A 1 6.53 3.48 -2.42
N PHE A 2 7.46 4.44 -2.29
CA PHE A 2 8.36 4.55 -1.15
C PHE A 2 7.98 5.77 -0.31
N LEU A 3 8.25 5.74 0.99
CA LEU A 3 7.94 6.83 1.92
C LEU A 3 8.65 8.15 1.56
N ASP A 4 9.83 8.03 0.93
CA ASP A 4 10.67 9.13 0.46
C ASP A 4 10.64 9.31 -1.08
N GLY A 5 9.85 8.49 -1.78
CA GLY A 5 9.82 8.45 -3.24
C GLY A 5 11.01 7.76 -3.91
N VAL A 6 11.95 7.19 -3.15
CA VAL A 6 13.17 6.56 -3.68
C VAL A 6 13.34 5.13 -3.21
N GLY A 7 13.38 4.88 -1.90
CA GLY A 7 13.70 3.55 -1.37
C GLY A 7 13.30 3.29 0.08
N GLN A 8 12.90 4.30 0.85
CA GLN A 8 12.45 4.11 2.22
C GLN A 8 11.10 3.38 2.23
N ARG A 9 11.01 2.31 3.04
CA ARG A 9 9.84 1.43 3.12
C ARG A 9 9.14 1.53 4.48
N LEU A 10 7.86 1.18 4.51
CA LEU A 10 7.15 0.87 5.74
C LEU A 10 7.45 -0.58 6.11
N THR A 11 8.47 -0.79 6.93
CA THR A 11 8.93 -2.13 7.34
C THR A 11 8.13 -2.67 8.52
N ILE A 12 7.93 -3.98 8.56
CA ILE A 12 7.32 -4.74 9.66
C ILE A 12 8.43 -5.58 10.26
N ALA A 13 9.02 -5.13 11.37
CA ALA A 13 10.10 -5.90 12.00
C ALA A 13 9.57 -7.23 12.58
N PRO A 14 10.43 -8.25 12.76
CA PRO A 14 10.02 -9.55 13.29
C PRO A 14 9.27 -9.46 14.61
N GLY A 15 8.24 -10.30 14.75
CA GLY A 15 7.38 -10.35 15.92
C GLY A 15 6.38 -9.20 16.00
N ARG A 16 6.08 -8.51 14.89
CA ARG A 16 5.14 -7.38 14.87
C ARG A 16 3.92 -7.67 14.03
N THR A 17 2.80 -7.10 14.44
CA THR A 17 1.55 -7.06 13.68
C THR A 17 1.11 -5.62 13.52
N ILE A 18 0.73 -5.25 12.30
CA ILE A 18 0.23 -3.93 11.94
C ILE A 18 -1.15 -4.07 11.32
N VAL A 19 -2.14 -3.37 11.86
CA VAL A 19 -3.36 -3.04 11.12
C VAL A 19 -3.17 -1.71 10.40
N PHE A 20 -3.58 -1.63 9.14
CA PHE A 20 -3.38 -0.46 8.29
C PHE A 20 -4.65 -0.01 7.58
N HIS A 21 -4.70 1.30 7.34
CA HIS A 21 -5.65 1.95 6.45
C HIS A 21 -4.88 2.85 5.49
N ALA A 22 -4.84 2.46 4.22
CA ALA A 22 -4.19 3.19 3.15
C ALA A 22 -5.20 3.96 2.30
N MET A 23 -4.94 5.25 2.11
CA MET A 23 -5.63 6.11 1.14
C MET A 23 -4.65 6.49 0.04
N ILE A 24 -5.03 6.25 -1.21
CA ILE A 24 -4.16 6.46 -2.37
C ILE A 24 -4.90 7.32 -3.38
N VAL A 25 -4.23 8.35 -3.91
CA VAL A 25 -4.78 9.25 -4.92
C VAL A 25 -3.83 9.35 -6.11
N GLY A 26 -4.41 9.35 -7.31
CA GLY A 26 -3.73 9.58 -8.57
C GLY A 26 -4.29 10.81 -9.27
N ARG A 27 -3.40 11.64 -9.84
CA ARG A 27 -3.77 12.76 -10.70
C ARG A 27 -2.87 12.80 -11.93
N ALA A 28 -3.46 12.70 -13.11
CA ALA A 28 -2.75 12.85 -14.37
C ALA A 28 -2.79 14.29 -14.89
N ALA A 29 -1.81 14.64 -15.73
CA ALA A 29 -1.69 15.97 -16.32
C ALA A 29 -2.87 16.33 -17.25
N ASN A 30 -3.52 15.34 -17.85
CA ASN A 30 -4.71 15.51 -18.71
C ASN A 30 -6.02 15.71 -17.91
N GLY A 31 -5.94 15.73 -16.57
CA GLY A 31 -7.08 15.94 -15.70
C GLY A 31 -7.78 14.68 -15.23
N GLU A 32 -7.28 13.48 -15.58
CA GLU A 32 -7.82 12.22 -15.07
C GLU A 32 -7.42 11.98 -13.60
N SER A 33 -8.31 11.34 -12.85
CA SER A 33 -8.17 11.08 -11.42
C SER A 33 -8.48 9.64 -11.03
N ALA A 34 -7.86 9.21 -9.93
CA ALA A 34 -8.20 7.97 -9.25
C ALA A 34 -8.07 8.10 -7.73
N GLY A 35 -8.88 7.34 -7.01
CA GLY A 35 -8.89 7.28 -5.56
C GLY A 35 -9.15 5.86 -5.06
N PHE A 36 -8.31 5.39 -4.15
CA PHE A 36 -8.41 4.06 -3.56
C PHE A 36 -8.37 4.11 -2.03
N GLN A 37 -9.09 3.19 -1.41
CA GLN A 37 -9.03 2.89 0.01
C GLN A 37 -8.74 1.40 0.18
N ILE A 38 -7.70 1.05 0.94
CA ILE A 38 -7.32 -0.34 1.21
C ILE A 38 -7.14 -0.53 2.72
N LEU A 39 -7.81 -1.53 3.26
CA LEU A 39 -7.78 -1.89 4.68
C LEU A 39 -7.19 -3.30 4.82
N GLY A 40 -6.35 -3.52 5.83
CA GLY A 40 -5.83 -4.85 6.08
C GLY A 40 -4.98 -4.95 7.33
N THR A 41 -4.49 -6.17 7.54
CA THR A 41 -3.57 -6.50 8.63
C THR A 41 -2.41 -7.30 8.04
N ILE A 42 -1.19 -6.94 8.45
CA ILE A 42 0.06 -7.57 8.03
C ILE A 42 0.87 -7.91 9.28
N GLU A 43 1.61 -9.01 9.24
CA GLU A 43 2.46 -9.45 10.33
C GLU A 43 3.82 -9.89 9.81
N ASN A 44 4.81 -9.91 10.70
CA ASN A 44 6.09 -10.56 10.48
C ASN A 44 6.32 -11.60 11.59
N VAL A 45 6.28 -12.89 11.23
CA VAL A 45 6.52 -14.00 12.14
C VAL A 45 7.92 -14.55 11.91
N GLY A 46 8.88 -14.13 12.75
CA GLY A 46 10.24 -14.68 12.72
C GLY A 46 11.03 -14.39 11.44
N GLY A 47 10.70 -13.32 10.72
CA GLY A 47 11.28 -12.97 9.41
C GLY A 47 10.39 -13.30 8.21
N THR A 48 9.20 -13.86 8.45
CA THR A 48 8.21 -14.11 7.38
C THR A 48 7.13 -13.04 7.43
N THR A 49 7.13 -12.12 6.45
CA THR A 49 6.14 -11.06 6.30
C THR A 49 4.95 -11.51 5.45
N ALA A 50 3.75 -11.51 6.02
CA ALA A 50 2.53 -12.01 5.37
C ALA A 50 1.27 -11.27 5.82
N TYR A 51 0.19 -11.40 5.05
CA TYR A 51 -1.12 -10.90 5.47
C TYR A 51 -1.79 -11.79 6.49
N VAL A 52 -2.51 -11.13 7.40
CA VAL A 52 -3.53 -11.79 8.21
C VAL A 52 -4.85 -11.67 7.44
N GLY A 53 -5.22 -12.74 6.73
CA GLY A 53 -6.40 -12.77 5.88
C GLY A 53 -6.21 -12.04 4.54
N ILE A 54 -7.30 -11.51 3.99
CA ILE A 54 -7.32 -10.82 2.68
C ILE A 54 -7.58 -9.33 2.90
N PRO A 55 -6.71 -8.42 2.41
CA PRO A 55 -6.99 -6.99 2.41
C PRO A 55 -8.29 -6.65 1.67
N VAL A 56 -9.06 -5.72 2.21
CA VAL A 56 -10.32 -5.26 1.63
C VAL A 56 -10.09 -3.93 0.91
N VAL A 57 -10.79 -3.71 -0.21
CA VAL A 57 -10.72 -2.47 -0.99
C VAL A 57 -12.10 -1.79 -1.00
N PRO A 58 -12.45 -0.98 0.01
CA PRO A 58 -13.77 -0.34 0.07
C PRO A 58 -14.00 0.72 -1.02
N LEU A 59 -12.94 1.28 -1.59
CA LEU A 59 -13.02 2.33 -2.61
C LEU A 59 -12.03 2.06 -3.74
N ALA A 60 -12.50 2.11 -4.98
CA ALA A 60 -11.70 2.03 -6.19
C ALA A 60 -12.35 2.89 -7.30
N ASN A 61 -12.24 4.20 -7.14
CA ASN A 61 -12.75 5.16 -8.14
C ASN A 61 -11.67 5.44 -9.16
N ILE A 62 -11.94 5.18 -10.44
CA ILE A 62 -11.02 5.41 -11.54
C ILE A 62 -11.77 6.06 -12.70
N GLU A 63 -11.12 7.03 -13.35
CA GLU A 63 -11.62 7.58 -14.62
C GLU A 63 -11.06 6.81 -15.83
N THR A 64 -9.86 6.24 -15.68
CA THR A 64 -9.20 5.45 -16.74
C THR A 64 -9.24 3.97 -16.41
N VAL A 65 -9.84 3.17 -17.29
CA VAL A 65 -9.86 1.71 -17.18
C VAL A 65 -8.44 1.15 -17.12
N GLY A 66 -8.20 0.26 -16.16
CA GLY A 66 -6.90 -0.41 -15.97
C GLY A 66 -5.97 0.31 -15.01
N TRP A 67 -6.28 1.53 -14.56
CA TRP A 67 -5.59 2.09 -13.41
C TRP A 67 -5.96 1.31 -12.16
N ASN A 68 -4.96 1.06 -11.30
CA ASN A 68 -5.15 0.26 -10.10
C ASN A 68 -4.18 0.67 -9.00
N ALA A 69 -4.55 0.43 -7.75
CA ALA A 69 -3.65 0.44 -6.62
C ALA A 69 -3.80 -0.87 -5.85
N SER A 70 -2.68 -1.51 -5.55
CA SER A 70 -2.63 -2.74 -4.78
C SER A 70 -1.63 -2.63 -3.65
N ILE A 71 -1.82 -3.47 -2.64
CA ILE A 71 -0.86 -3.65 -1.56
C ILE A 71 -0.45 -5.12 -1.59
N SER A 72 0.84 -5.39 -1.36
CA SER A 72 1.41 -6.73 -1.18
C SER A 72 2.31 -6.77 0.06
N ALA A 73 2.45 -7.96 0.65
CA ALA A 73 3.50 -8.23 1.63
C ALA A 73 4.80 -8.52 0.87
N ASP A 74 5.84 -7.71 1.09
CA ASP A 74 7.18 -7.93 0.55
C ASP A 74 8.03 -8.62 1.60
N ASP A 75 8.05 -9.96 1.53
CA ASP A 75 8.80 -10.85 2.43
C ASP A 75 10.32 -10.68 2.32
N THR A 76 10.82 -10.28 1.15
CA THR A 76 12.26 -10.08 0.95
C THR A 76 12.76 -8.82 1.67
N SER A 77 11.92 -7.78 1.74
CA SER A 77 12.26 -6.51 2.39
C SER A 77 11.58 -6.30 3.75
N ASP A 78 10.85 -7.30 4.25
CA ASP A 78 9.97 -7.22 5.43
C ASP A 78 9.11 -5.95 5.43
N ALA A 79 8.37 -5.70 4.34
CA ALA A 79 7.69 -4.42 4.13
C ALA A 79 6.26 -4.52 3.60
N LEU A 80 5.44 -3.51 3.93
CA LEU A 80 4.17 -3.26 3.27
C LEU A 80 4.45 -2.55 1.94
N LYS A 81 4.23 -3.25 0.83
CA LYS A 81 4.51 -2.72 -0.51
C LYS A 81 3.23 -2.20 -1.14
N ILE A 82 3.21 -0.91 -1.50
CA ILE A 82 2.13 -0.30 -2.27
C ILE A 82 2.56 -0.20 -3.73
N GLU A 83 1.75 -0.70 -4.65
CA GLU A 83 1.97 -0.63 -6.09
C GLU A 83 0.80 0.08 -6.76
N VAL A 84 1.14 0.91 -7.75
CA VAL A 84 0.15 1.65 -8.54
C VAL A 84 0.40 1.35 -10.01
N ILE A 85 -0.68 1.15 -10.75
CA ILE A 85 -0.67 0.92 -12.19
C ILE A 85 -1.39 2.11 -12.82
N SER A 86 -0.73 2.74 -13.80
CA SER A 86 -1.30 3.82 -14.60
C SER A 86 -0.91 3.67 -16.07
N SER A 87 -1.63 4.37 -16.95
CA SER A 87 -1.31 4.47 -18.37
C SER A 87 -0.11 5.40 -18.62
N ALA A 88 0.26 5.60 -19.89
CA ALA A 88 1.48 6.30 -20.31
C ALA A 88 1.53 7.80 -19.94
N ASN A 89 0.42 8.41 -19.56
CA ASN A 89 0.42 9.79 -19.11
C ASN A 89 1.16 9.89 -17.76
N PRO A 90 1.99 10.92 -17.52
CA PRO A 90 2.56 11.13 -16.21
C PRO A 90 1.45 11.29 -15.16
N VAL A 91 1.38 10.34 -14.23
CA VAL A 91 0.43 10.37 -13.11
C VAL A 91 1.20 10.58 -11.82
N ARG A 92 0.84 11.63 -11.08
CA ARG A 92 1.34 11.82 -9.73
C ARG A 92 0.50 11.00 -8.77
N TRP A 93 1.15 10.04 -8.12
CA TRP A 93 0.55 9.21 -7.09
C TRP A 93 1.01 9.67 -5.70
N VAL A 94 0.08 9.73 -4.76
CA VAL A 94 0.36 9.96 -3.34
C VAL A 94 -0.37 8.90 -2.53
N ALA A 95 0.32 8.32 -1.55
CA ALA A 95 -0.26 7.41 -0.58
C ALA A 95 -0.11 7.98 0.84
N PHE A 96 -1.17 7.86 1.62
CA PHE A 96 -1.17 8.07 3.06
C PHE A 96 -1.58 6.77 3.74
N VAL A 97 -0.80 6.32 4.73
CA VAL A 97 -1.07 5.08 5.46
C VAL A 97 -1.15 5.40 6.95
N ARG A 98 -2.28 5.10 7.56
CA ARG A 98 -2.42 5.08 9.02
C ARG A 98 -2.23 3.67 9.52
N THR A 99 -1.38 3.50 10.54
CA THR A 99 -1.07 2.20 11.13
C THR A 99 -1.35 2.20 12.64
N VAL A 100 -1.64 1.01 13.16
CA VAL A 100 -1.53 0.68 14.59
C VAL A 100 -0.73 -0.61 14.68
N GLU A 101 0.25 -0.63 15.58
CA GLU A 101 1.26 -1.68 15.65
C GLU A 101 1.38 -2.25 17.07
N VAL A 102 1.63 -3.55 17.15
CA VAL A 102 1.98 -4.25 18.39
C VAL A 102 3.15 -5.19 18.14
N GLN A 103 3.97 -5.41 19.16
CA GLN A 103 5.02 -6.43 19.17
C GLN A 103 4.60 -7.60 20.06
N SER A 104 4.94 -8.82 19.65
CA SER A 104 4.76 -10.03 20.45
C SER A 104 5.51 -9.92 21.79
N PRO A 105 5.03 -10.59 22.85
CA PRO A 105 5.73 -10.66 24.14
C PRO A 105 7.16 -11.20 24.04
#